data_AF-A0A508T709-F1
#
_entry.id   AF-A0A508T709-F1
#
_cell.length_a   1.000
_cell.length_b   1.000
_cell.length_c   1.000
_cell.angle_alpha   90.00
_cell.angle_beta   90.00
_cell.angle_gamma   90.00
#
_symmetry.space_group_name_H-M   'P 1'
#
loop_
_entity.id
_entity.type
_entity.pdbx_description
1 polymer ?
#
loop_
_entity_poly.entity_id
_entity_poly.type
_entity_poly.pdbx_seq_one_letter_code
_entity_poly.pdbx_strand_id
1 'polypeptide(L)'
;MSRSNSHADEPTVISDTNLSRGWARLFLAIYDSRRTEISPLTLSLTGFDAAGVVPEIADVRAALDRMLKLKKKISVDTVAFTIFPERLWKIARGDRERLFALYSGAFPRYVAMNRSVNGRGLYFERMTHFNEATPSNGNQLEFILTNWKEGVRDTMLQVSIFDPARDHTRQARIVFPCLQHVSFVPTNEGLVANAFYATQYVFDKAYGNYLGLARLGAFMAHEMQLPLVRLNVTVGVAKLDGVKKKDASLEPMIAALRAAVAPSIVPGIGEPVGLAGGVSV
;
A
#
# COMPACT_ATOMS: atom_id res chain seq x y z
N MET A 1 25.09 15.54 -11.03
CA MET A 1 24.43 14.55 -10.17
C MET A 1 23.37 15.26 -9.34
N SER A 2 22.09 14.89 -9.44
CA SER A 2 21.09 15.37 -8.48
C SER A 2 21.40 14.70 -7.15
N ARG A 3 22.01 15.42 -6.21
CA ARG A 3 22.16 14.92 -4.84
C ARG A 3 20.75 14.81 -4.24
N SER A 4 20.40 13.66 -3.70
CA SER A 4 19.17 13.55 -2.92
C SER A 4 19.29 14.45 -1.69
N ASN A 5 18.18 15.05 -1.25
CA ASN A 5 18.16 15.78 0.03
C ASN A 5 18.05 14.82 1.23
N SER A 6 18.08 13.51 0.97
CA SER A 6 18.01 12.45 1.96
C SER A 6 19.30 12.43 2.79
N HIS A 7 19.14 12.31 4.10
CA HIS A 7 20.25 12.03 5.00
C HIS A 7 20.35 10.51 5.21
N ALA A 8 21.53 10.01 5.61
CA ALA A 8 21.74 8.60 5.94
C ALA A 8 21.19 8.30 7.35
N ASP A 9 19.89 8.49 7.52
CA ASP A 9 19.21 8.28 8.80
C ASP A 9 18.87 6.80 9.02
N GLU A 10 18.59 6.43 10.26
CA GLU A 10 17.96 5.15 10.57
C GLU A 10 16.57 5.05 9.89
N PRO A 11 16.11 3.84 9.53
CA PRO A 11 14.78 3.67 8.95
C PRO A 11 13.69 4.22 9.86
N THR A 12 12.87 5.12 9.34
CA THR A 12 11.63 5.50 10.03
C THR A 12 10.66 4.33 9.95
N VAL A 13 10.27 3.79 11.10
CA VAL A 13 9.32 2.68 11.19
C VAL A 13 7.96 3.19 11.66
N ILE A 14 6.92 2.92 10.88
CA ILE A 14 5.53 3.22 11.24
C ILE A 14 4.77 1.89 11.28
N SER A 15 4.27 1.51 12.45
CA SER A 15 3.42 0.33 12.62
C SER A 15 2.01 0.75 13.02
N ASP A 16 0.99 0.18 12.38
CA ASP A 16 -0.40 0.54 12.63
C ASP A 16 -1.37 -0.61 12.30
N THR A 17 -2.54 -0.63 12.94
CA THR A 17 -3.65 -1.55 12.63
C THR A 17 -4.70 -0.94 11.70
N ASN A 18 -4.52 0.33 11.30
CA ASN A 18 -5.46 1.07 10.46
C ASN A 18 -4.68 1.83 9.38
N LEU A 19 -5.09 1.66 8.12
CA LEU A 19 -4.43 2.27 6.97
C LEU A 19 -4.43 3.80 7.07
N SER A 20 -5.57 4.39 7.41
CA SER A 20 -5.71 5.85 7.46
C SER A 20 -4.82 6.47 8.52
N ARG A 21 -4.72 5.83 9.70
CA ARG A 21 -3.86 6.30 10.79
C ARG A 21 -2.38 6.09 10.47
N GLY A 22 -1.99 4.95 9.91
CA GLY A 22 -0.62 4.70 9.46
C GLY A 22 -0.16 5.72 8.41
N TRP A 23 -1.01 5.99 7.42
CA TRP A 23 -0.74 7.03 6.42
C TRP A 23 -0.74 8.44 7.02
N ALA A 24 -1.65 8.76 7.94
CA ALA A 24 -1.68 10.06 8.62
C ALA A 24 -0.40 10.32 9.42
N ARG A 25 0.11 9.31 10.15
CA ARG A 25 1.40 9.38 10.85
C ARG A 25 2.55 9.69 9.88
N LEU A 26 2.60 8.99 8.74
CA LEU A 26 3.59 9.23 7.70
C LEU A 26 3.51 10.66 7.15
N PHE A 27 2.30 11.09 6.77
CA PHE A 27 2.07 12.40 6.19
C PHE A 27 2.48 13.51 7.18
N LEU A 28 2.02 13.42 8.43
CA LEU A 28 2.32 14.40 9.49
C LEU A 28 3.80 14.43 9.85
N ALA A 29 4.48 13.26 9.92
CA ALA A 29 5.91 13.18 10.17
C ALA A 29 6.73 13.99 9.13
N ILE A 30 6.33 13.96 7.86
CA ILE A 30 6.95 14.83 6.86
C ILE A 30 6.44 16.26 7.00
N TYR A 31 5.12 16.47 7.07
CA TYR A 31 4.48 17.78 7.06
C TYR A 31 4.97 18.70 8.19
N ASP A 32 4.99 18.23 9.43
CA ASP A 32 5.38 19.00 10.61
C ASP A 32 6.91 19.20 10.73
N SER A 33 7.71 18.41 10.00
CA SER A 33 9.18 18.56 9.98
C SER A 33 9.65 19.71 9.08
N ARG A 34 10.93 20.06 9.12
CA ARG A 34 11.56 20.94 8.12
C ARG A 34 11.88 20.22 6.79
N ARG A 35 11.77 18.89 6.75
CA ARG A 35 12.13 18.04 5.62
C ARG A 35 10.96 17.90 4.64
N THR A 36 11.27 17.53 3.40
CA THR A 36 10.27 17.26 2.35
C THR A 36 10.16 15.77 2.03
N GLU A 37 10.93 14.92 2.70
CA GLU A 37 10.97 13.49 2.49
C GLU A 37 11.48 12.76 3.74
N ILE A 38 11.17 11.46 3.82
CA ILE A 38 11.71 10.47 4.76
C ILE A 38 12.44 9.40 3.96
N SER A 39 13.62 9.00 4.42
CA SER A 39 14.44 7.96 3.78
C SER A 39 15.38 7.33 4.80
N PRO A 40 15.38 5.99 4.97
CA PRO A 40 14.39 5.04 4.45
C PRO A 40 13.10 5.01 5.31
N LEU A 41 12.01 4.49 4.75
CA LEU A 41 10.74 4.27 5.45
C LEU A 41 10.37 2.78 5.44
N THR A 42 9.90 2.28 6.57
CA THR A 42 9.19 1.00 6.68
C THR A 42 7.82 1.22 7.30
N LEU A 43 6.75 0.95 6.55
CA LEU A 43 5.37 0.92 7.05
C LEU A 43 4.96 -0.54 7.27
N SER A 44 4.36 -0.86 8.42
CA SER A 44 3.79 -2.18 8.72
C SER A 44 2.33 -2.02 9.11
N LEU A 45 1.44 -2.69 8.37
CA LEU A 45 0.00 -2.70 8.62
C LEU A 45 -0.45 -4.09 9.07
N THR A 46 -1.25 -4.14 10.12
CA THR A 46 -1.96 -5.33 10.62
C THR A 46 -3.44 -4.99 10.86
N GLY A 47 -4.19 -5.82 11.58
CA GLY A 47 -5.57 -5.54 11.95
C GLY A 47 -6.59 -5.77 10.83
N PHE A 48 -6.22 -6.56 9.81
CA PHE A 48 -7.13 -6.99 8.76
C PHE A 48 -8.28 -7.82 9.34
N ASP A 49 -9.46 -7.68 8.77
CA ASP A 49 -10.59 -8.55 9.11
C ASP A 49 -10.47 -9.94 8.48
N ALA A 50 -11.48 -10.80 8.70
CA ALA A 50 -11.50 -12.16 8.16
C ALA A 50 -11.47 -12.22 6.62
N ALA A 51 -11.88 -11.15 5.93
CA ALA A 51 -11.82 -11.04 4.48
C ALA A 51 -10.52 -10.36 3.99
N GLY A 52 -9.57 -10.07 4.89
CA GLY A 52 -8.32 -9.37 4.56
C GLY A 52 -8.51 -7.86 4.33
N VAL A 53 -9.65 -7.29 4.72
CA VAL A 53 -9.90 -5.86 4.53
C VAL A 53 -9.16 -5.07 5.62
N VAL A 54 -8.37 -4.08 5.18
CA VAL A 54 -7.66 -3.18 6.09
C VAL A 54 -8.62 -2.11 6.64
N PRO A 55 -8.63 -1.85 7.96
CA PRO A 55 -9.45 -0.79 8.52
C PRO A 55 -9.05 0.60 8.01
N GLU A 56 -10.06 1.45 7.77
CA GLU A 56 -9.91 2.86 7.40
C GLU A 56 -10.71 3.75 8.36
N ILE A 57 -10.30 5.01 8.49
CA ILE A 57 -11.04 6.08 9.18
C ILE A 57 -11.74 6.91 8.12
N ALA A 58 -13.07 6.87 8.11
CA ALA A 58 -13.91 7.49 7.08
C ALA A 58 -13.61 8.99 6.90
N ASP A 59 -13.41 9.73 8.00
CA ASP A 59 -13.13 11.17 7.94
C ASP A 59 -11.78 11.50 7.29
N VAL A 60 -10.74 10.71 7.60
CA VAL A 60 -9.42 10.85 6.95
C VAL A 60 -9.54 10.56 5.46
N ARG A 61 -10.22 9.46 5.11
CA ARG A 61 -10.42 9.07 3.71
C ARG A 61 -11.19 10.15 2.94
N ALA A 62 -12.29 10.63 3.49
CA ALA A 62 -13.11 11.67 2.86
C ALA A 62 -12.37 13.01 2.74
N ALA A 63 -11.58 13.40 3.75
CA ALA A 63 -10.77 14.62 3.70
C ALA A 63 -9.68 14.54 2.63
N LEU A 64 -9.00 13.38 2.52
CA LEU A 64 -8.02 13.14 1.46
C LEU A 64 -8.68 13.17 0.07
N ASP A 65 -9.80 12.47 -0.14
CA ASP A 65 -10.49 12.43 -1.43
C ASP A 65 -10.97 13.83 -1.86
N ARG A 66 -11.48 14.65 -0.93
CA ARG A 66 -11.79 16.08 -1.20
C ARG A 66 -10.55 16.85 -1.61
N MET A 67 -9.42 16.66 -0.92
CA MET A 67 -8.17 17.36 -1.22
C MET A 67 -7.58 16.94 -2.57
N LEU A 68 -7.57 15.65 -2.88
CA LEU A 68 -7.13 15.13 -4.18
C LEU A 68 -7.99 15.71 -5.31
N LYS A 69 -9.32 15.75 -5.14
CA LYS A 69 -10.23 16.38 -6.11
C LYS A 69 -9.93 17.86 -6.29
N LEU A 70 -9.77 18.62 -5.20
CA LEU A 70 -9.44 20.04 -5.24
C LEU A 70 -8.11 20.31 -5.97
N LYS A 71 -7.11 19.45 -5.77
CA LYS A 71 -5.79 19.53 -6.42
C LYS A 71 -5.74 18.87 -7.80
N LYS A 72 -6.88 18.43 -8.34
CA LYS A 72 -7.01 17.73 -9.64
C LYS A 72 -6.09 16.49 -9.73
N LYS A 73 -5.97 15.77 -8.63
CA LYS A 73 -5.20 14.52 -8.51
C LYS A 73 -6.10 13.31 -8.73
N ILE A 74 -5.45 12.17 -8.96
CA ILE A 74 -6.11 10.88 -9.16
C ILE A 74 -6.68 10.41 -7.81
N SER A 75 -7.90 9.88 -7.81
CA SER A 75 -8.56 9.40 -6.58
C SER A 75 -7.84 8.19 -5.98
N VAL A 76 -8.04 7.99 -4.67
CA VAL A 76 -7.46 6.85 -3.94
C VAL A 76 -7.82 5.52 -4.61
N ASP A 77 -9.09 5.31 -4.99
CA ASP A 77 -9.52 4.05 -5.62
C ASP A 77 -8.91 3.83 -7.00
N THR A 78 -8.69 4.89 -7.78
CA THR A 78 -8.06 4.78 -9.09
C THR A 78 -6.59 4.41 -8.93
N VAL A 79 -5.90 4.96 -7.93
CA VAL A 79 -4.53 4.56 -7.59
C VAL A 79 -4.49 3.10 -7.13
N ALA A 80 -5.37 2.70 -6.21
CA ALA A 80 -5.45 1.33 -5.72
C ALA A 80 -5.71 0.32 -6.85
N PHE A 81 -6.58 0.68 -7.81
CA PHE A 81 -6.87 -0.13 -8.99
C PHE A 81 -5.63 -0.46 -9.83
N THR A 82 -4.63 0.44 -9.85
CA THR A 82 -3.40 0.17 -10.61
C THR A 82 -2.62 -1.03 -10.06
N ILE A 83 -2.75 -1.34 -8.76
CA ILE A 83 -2.11 -2.47 -8.08
C ILE A 83 -3.03 -3.68 -8.02
N PHE A 84 -4.29 -3.49 -7.63
CA PHE A 84 -5.26 -4.57 -7.60
C PHE A 84 -6.66 -4.10 -8.04
N PRO A 85 -7.23 -4.70 -9.10
CA PRO A 85 -8.49 -4.26 -9.69
C PRO A 85 -9.71 -4.84 -8.94
N GLU A 86 -9.90 -4.42 -7.70
CA GLU A 86 -10.95 -4.88 -6.76
C GLU A 86 -12.34 -5.03 -7.38
N ARG A 87 -12.74 -4.10 -8.25
CA ARG A 87 -14.05 -4.17 -8.91
C ARG A 87 -14.16 -5.37 -9.87
N LEU A 88 -13.10 -5.69 -10.60
CA LEU A 88 -13.06 -6.86 -11.47
C LEU A 88 -13.07 -8.14 -10.63
N TRP A 89 -12.39 -8.15 -9.48
CA TRP A 89 -12.42 -9.26 -8.55
C TRP A 89 -13.84 -9.55 -8.03
N LYS A 90 -14.57 -8.51 -7.63
CA LYS A 90 -15.98 -8.63 -7.26
C LYS A 90 -16.87 -9.15 -8.40
N ILE A 91 -16.62 -8.70 -9.64
CA ILE A 91 -17.35 -9.20 -10.82
C ILE A 91 -17.00 -10.68 -11.09
N ALA A 92 -15.76 -11.07 -10.82
CA ALA A 92 -15.29 -12.43 -10.98
C ALA A 92 -15.86 -13.40 -9.92
N ARG A 93 -16.37 -12.88 -8.78
CA ARG A 93 -17.04 -13.65 -7.72
C ARG A 93 -16.17 -14.77 -7.14
N GLY A 94 -14.90 -14.48 -6.88
CA GLY A 94 -13.97 -15.45 -6.31
C GLY A 94 -13.25 -16.32 -7.33
N ASP A 95 -13.49 -16.13 -8.63
CA ASP A 95 -12.82 -16.87 -9.71
C ASP A 95 -11.61 -16.10 -10.23
N ARG A 96 -10.39 -16.58 -9.92
CA ARG A 96 -9.16 -15.91 -10.34
C ARG A 96 -8.90 -15.99 -11.85
N GLU A 97 -9.32 -17.06 -12.53
CA GLU A 97 -9.15 -17.18 -13.98
C GLU A 97 -10.01 -16.12 -14.68
N ARG A 98 -11.25 -15.96 -14.20
CA ARG A 98 -12.15 -14.91 -14.66
C ARG A 98 -11.62 -13.51 -14.36
N LEU A 99 -10.98 -13.29 -13.20
CA LEU A 99 -10.32 -12.02 -12.89
C LEU A 99 -9.25 -11.68 -13.94
N PHE A 100 -8.35 -12.63 -14.22
CA PHE A 100 -7.27 -12.43 -15.18
C PHE A 100 -7.80 -12.20 -16.60
N ALA A 101 -8.82 -12.95 -17.02
CA ALA A 101 -9.46 -12.76 -18.32
C ALA A 101 -10.14 -11.38 -18.45
N LEU A 102 -10.90 -10.95 -17.43
CA LEU A 102 -11.54 -9.64 -17.39
C LEU A 102 -10.51 -8.51 -17.46
N TYR A 103 -9.42 -8.63 -16.70
CA TYR A 103 -8.37 -7.62 -16.70
C TYR A 103 -7.64 -7.55 -18.05
N SER A 104 -7.23 -8.70 -18.61
CA SER A 104 -6.56 -8.77 -19.90
C SER A 104 -7.41 -8.16 -21.02
N GLY A 105 -8.71 -8.47 -21.06
CA GLY A 105 -9.63 -7.89 -22.04
C GLY A 105 -9.86 -6.38 -21.88
N ALA A 106 -9.77 -5.85 -20.65
CA ALA A 106 -10.00 -4.43 -20.38
C ALA A 106 -8.72 -3.57 -20.49
N PHE A 107 -7.53 -4.17 -20.31
CA PHE A 107 -6.26 -3.45 -20.25
C PHE A 107 -5.96 -2.57 -21.48
N PRO A 108 -6.17 -3.03 -22.74
CA PRO A 108 -5.97 -2.18 -23.92
C PRO A 108 -6.79 -0.88 -23.88
N ARG A 109 -8.01 -0.93 -23.33
CA ARG A 109 -8.86 0.25 -23.17
C ARG A 109 -8.30 1.19 -22.10
N TYR A 110 -7.80 0.67 -20.98
CA TYR A 110 -7.17 1.49 -19.93
C TYR A 110 -5.94 2.23 -20.44
N VAL A 111 -5.13 1.60 -21.29
CA VAL A 111 -4.00 2.27 -21.95
C VAL A 111 -4.49 3.33 -22.93
N ALA A 112 -5.50 3.02 -23.76
CA ALA A 112 -6.04 3.96 -24.74
C ALA A 112 -6.65 5.23 -24.10
N MET A 113 -7.34 5.10 -22.96
CA MET A 113 -7.98 6.22 -22.26
C MET A 113 -6.98 7.25 -21.71
N ASN A 114 -5.73 6.84 -21.41
CA ASN A 114 -4.72 7.74 -20.89
C ASN A 114 -3.31 7.30 -21.27
N ARG A 115 -3.03 7.29 -22.58
CA ARG A 115 -1.78 6.73 -23.13
C ARG A 115 -0.52 7.39 -22.60
N SER A 116 -0.57 8.69 -22.28
CA SER A 116 0.59 9.43 -21.74
C SER A 116 0.97 8.99 -20.33
N VAL A 117 0.01 8.51 -19.53
CA VAL A 117 0.24 8.03 -18.16
C VAL A 117 0.40 6.51 -18.12
N ASN A 118 -0.46 5.78 -18.83
CA ASN A 118 -0.57 4.33 -18.77
C ASN A 118 0.27 3.61 -19.85
N GLY A 119 0.92 4.36 -20.74
CA GLY A 119 1.72 3.78 -21.84
C GLY A 119 2.92 2.96 -21.38
N ARG A 120 3.35 3.08 -20.12
CA ARG A 120 4.39 2.25 -19.51
C ARG A 120 3.85 1.03 -18.76
N GLY A 121 2.53 0.84 -18.72
CA GLY A 121 1.86 -0.23 -18.00
C GLY A 121 1.22 0.22 -16.68
N LEU A 122 0.57 -0.74 -16.02
CA LEU A 122 -0.02 -0.61 -14.69
C LEU A 122 0.59 -1.70 -13.80
N TYR A 123 0.59 -1.54 -12.48
CA TYR A 123 1.25 -2.51 -11.59
C TYR A 123 0.64 -3.91 -11.73
N PHE A 124 -0.69 -4.04 -11.76
CA PHE A 124 -1.33 -5.34 -11.94
C PHE A 124 -1.06 -5.96 -13.32
N GLU A 125 -0.84 -5.14 -14.35
CA GLU A 125 -0.38 -5.64 -15.64
C GLU A 125 1.04 -6.18 -15.55
N ARG A 126 1.98 -5.47 -14.91
CA ARG A 126 3.34 -6.00 -14.71
C ARG A 126 3.35 -7.30 -13.89
N MET A 127 2.39 -7.51 -13.00
CA MET A 127 2.26 -8.76 -12.24
C MET A 127 1.66 -9.91 -13.06
N THR A 128 0.76 -9.61 -14.00
CA THR A 128 -0.01 -10.63 -14.74
C THR A 128 0.44 -10.84 -16.19
N HIS A 129 1.26 -9.94 -16.74
CA HIS A 129 1.78 -9.95 -18.12
C HIS A 129 3.19 -9.33 -18.14
N PHE A 130 4.13 -9.87 -17.36
CA PHE A 130 5.47 -9.28 -17.20
C PHE A 130 6.27 -9.25 -18.51
N ASN A 131 6.52 -10.43 -19.10
CA ASN A 131 7.09 -10.64 -20.44
C ASN A 131 6.86 -12.09 -20.90
N GLU A 132 7.14 -12.38 -22.18
CA GLU A 132 6.93 -13.70 -22.79
C GLU A 132 7.84 -14.80 -22.24
N ALA A 133 9.02 -14.45 -21.73
CA ALA A 133 9.97 -15.41 -21.16
C ALA A 133 9.58 -15.85 -19.73
N THR A 134 8.62 -15.17 -19.11
CA THR A 134 8.17 -15.45 -17.75
C THR A 134 7.14 -16.58 -17.76
N PRO A 135 7.21 -17.55 -16.82
CA PRO A 135 6.24 -18.64 -16.72
C PRO A 135 4.78 -18.18 -16.69
N SER A 136 3.86 -19.11 -17.00
CA SER A 136 2.42 -18.83 -17.10
C SER A 136 2.11 -17.65 -18.04
N ASN A 137 2.83 -17.57 -19.16
CA ASN A 137 2.71 -16.52 -20.18
C ASN A 137 2.84 -15.10 -19.61
N GLY A 138 3.76 -14.90 -18.66
CA GLY A 138 3.95 -13.61 -18.00
C GLY A 138 3.12 -13.40 -16.73
N ASN A 139 2.18 -14.30 -16.40
CA ASN A 139 1.37 -14.18 -15.20
C ASN A 139 2.06 -14.79 -13.97
N GLN A 140 2.85 -13.95 -13.29
CA GLN A 140 3.60 -14.35 -12.10
C GLN A 140 2.68 -14.76 -10.94
N LEU A 141 1.51 -14.12 -10.80
CA LEU A 141 0.53 -14.47 -9.77
C LEU A 141 -0.06 -15.87 -10.02
N GLU A 142 -0.45 -16.15 -11.26
CA GLU A 142 -0.96 -17.48 -11.62
C GLU A 142 0.11 -18.56 -11.45
N PHE A 143 1.36 -18.27 -11.84
CA PHE A 143 2.47 -19.20 -11.61
C PHE A 143 2.61 -19.54 -10.12
N ILE A 144 2.59 -18.54 -9.24
CA ILE A 144 2.65 -18.76 -7.79
C ILE A 144 1.47 -19.62 -7.33
N LEU A 145 0.24 -19.23 -7.66
CA LEU A 145 -0.96 -19.87 -7.14
C LEU A 145 -1.17 -21.29 -7.66
N THR A 146 -0.66 -21.62 -8.85
CA THR A 146 -0.69 -22.99 -9.38
C THR A 146 0.41 -23.88 -8.79
N ASN A 147 1.53 -23.30 -8.34
CA ASN A 147 2.67 -24.07 -7.83
C ASN A 147 2.82 -24.02 -6.31
N TRP A 148 2.03 -23.22 -5.60
CA TRP A 148 2.05 -23.14 -4.14
C TRP A 148 1.56 -24.46 -3.52
N LYS A 149 2.48 -25.15 -2.82
CA LYS A 149 2.22 -26.37 -2.07
C LYS A 149 3.32 -26.60 -1.04
N GLU A 150 3.08 -27.54 -0.13
CA GLU A 150 4.07 -27.96 0.85
C GLU A 150 5.40 -28.38 0.19
N GLY A 151 6.51 -27.99 0.81
CA GLY A 151 7.87 -28.30 0.33
C GLY A 151 8.41 -27.36 -0.75
N VAL A 152 7.62 -26.40 -1.25
CA VAL A 152 8.10 -25.34 -2.14
C VAL A 152 8.77 -24.24 -1.32
N ARG A 153 9.93 -23.77 -1.78
CA ARG A 153 10.67 -22.68 -1.14
C ARG A 153 9.88 -21.37 -1.17
N ASP A 154 9.87 -20.65 -0.06
CA ASP A 154 9.20 -19.33 0.07
C ASP A 154 9.73 -18.31 -0.94
N THR A 155 10.99 -18.45 -1.38
CA THR A 155 11.60 -17.55 -2.38
C THR A 155 10.95 -17.63 -3.75
N MET A 156 10.11 -18.64 -4.03
CA MET A 156 9.29 -18.70 -5.23
C MET A 156 8.15 -17.68 -5.23
N LEU A 157 7.67 -17.28 -4.05
CA LEU A 157 6.48 -16.46 -3.85
C LEU A 157 6.77 -14.96 -4.02
N GLN A 158 7.30 -14.64 -5.20
CA GLN A 158 7.93 -13.38 -5.52
C GLN A 158 7.41 -12.86 -6.86
N VAL A 159 7.07 -11.58 -6.91
CA VAL A 159 6.51 -10.92 -8.09
C VAL A 159 7.35 -9.69 -8.41
N SER A 160 7.95 -9.68 -9.58
CA SER A 160 8.71 -8.55 -10.10
C SER A 160 7.80 -7.59 -10.85
N ILE A 161 7.99 -6.29 -10.62
CA ILE A 161 7.26 -5.22 -11.30
C ILE A 161 8.23 -4.42 -12.17
N PHE A 162 9.42 -4.14 -11.63
CA PHE A 162 10.48 -3.46 -12.35
C PHE A 162 11.13 -4.40 -13.36
N ASP A 163 11.15 -4.00 -14.64
CA ASP A 163 11.84 -4.74 -15.70
C ASP A 163 13.03 -3.90 -16.20
N PRO A 164 14.29 -4.30 -15.91
CA PRO A 164 15.47 -3.60 -16.39
C PRO A 164 15.50 -3.37 -17.90
N ALA A 165 14.95 -4.28 -18.71
CA ALA A 165 14.93 -4.14 -20.17
C ALA A 165 14.00 -3.00 -20.63
N ARG A 166 12.98 -2.65 -19.83
CA ARG A 166 11.95 -1.64 -20.16
C ARG A 166 12.16 -0.32 -19.39
N ASP A 167 12.64 -0.42 -18.16
CA ASP A 167 12.54 0.65 -17.17
C ASP A 167 13.90 1.31 -16.84
N HIS A 168 15.03 0.66 -17.10
CA HIS A 168 16.36 1.30 -16.99
C HIS A 168 16.63 2.24 -18.17
N THR A 169 16.05 3.44 -18.10
CA THR A 169 16.30 4.52 -19.06
C THR A 169 17.02 5.69 -18.41
N ARG A 170 17.70 6.53 -19.20
CA ARG A 170 18.42 7.72 -18.70
C ARG A 170 17.49 8.90 -18.35
N GLN A 171 16.17 8.73 -18.42
CA GLN A 171 15.22 9.81 -18.17
C GLN A 171 15.30 10.29 -16.72
N ALA A 172 15.50 11.59 -16.52
CA ALA A 172 15.66 12.18 -15.20
C ALA A 172 14.41 12.10 -14.30
N ARG A 173 13.24 11.85 -14.90
CA ARG A 173 11.96 11.69 -14.17
C ARG A 173 11.16 10.58 -14.81
N ILE A 174 11.05 9.46 -14.11
CA ILE A 174 10.18 8.35 -14.45
C ILE A 174 9.23 8.16 -13.27
N VAL A 175 7.93 8.25 -13.52
CA VAL A 175 6.89 8.16 -12.49
C VAL A 175 6.32 6.76 -12.32
N PHE A 176 6.78 5.80 -13.13
CA PHE A 176 6.38 4.39 -13.10
C PHE A 176 7.45 3.49 -13.77
N PRO A 177 7.77 2.31 -13.21
CA PRO A 177 7.21 1.75 -11.98
C PRO A 177 8.01 2.19 -10.74
N CYS A 178 7.31 2.72 -9.73
CA CYS A 178 7.91 3.05 -8.44
C CYS A 178 7.89 1.86 -7.46
N LEU A 179 6.85 1.02 -7.53
CA LEU A 179 6.81 -0.31 -6.93
C LEU A 179 7.73 -1.23 -7.75
N GLN A 180 8.66 -1.91 -7.09
CA GLN A 180 9.67 -2.73 -7.77
C GLN A 180 9.37 -4.22 -7.64
N HIS A 181 8.93 -4.62 -6.46
CA HIS A 181 8.78 -6.02 -6.09
C HIS A 181 7.73 -6.20 -5.01
N VAL A 182 7.05 -7.34 -5.04
CA VAL A 182 6.18 -7.83 -3.96
C VAL A 182 6.55 -9.27 -3.66
N SER A 183 6.62 -9.65 -2.39
CA SER A 183 6.76 -11.04 -1.95
C SER A 183 5.66 -11.43 -0.98
N PHE A 184 5.35 -12.72 -0.95
CA PHE A 184 4.37 -13.32 -0.07
C PHE A 184 5.05 -14.39 0.78
N VAL A 185 4.91 -14.30 2.10
CA VAL A 185 5.55 -15.20 3.06
C VAL A 185 4.45 -15.85 3.90
N PRO A 186 4.15 -17.12 3.65
CA PRO A 186 3.30 -17.93 4.52
C PRO A 186 3.99 -18.12 5.88
N THR A 187 3.25 -17.89 6.95
CA THR A 187 3.69 -18.15 8.33
C THR A 187 2.66 -19.03 9.03
N ASN A 188 2.97 -19.45 10.27
CA ASN A 188 2.03 -20.21 11.08
C ASN A 188 0.76 -19.40 11.43
N GLU A 189 0.85 -18.07 11.42
CA GLU A 189 -0.24 -17.16 11.72
C GLU A 189 -1.04 -16.76 10.47
N GLY A 190 -0.44 -16.84 9.27
CA GLY A 190 -1.09 -16.49 8.01
C GLY A 190 -0.13 -15.93 6.97
N LEU A 191 -0.67 -15.22 5.98
CA LEU A 191 0.12 -14.61 4.91
C LEU A 191 0.66 -13.24 5.30
N VAL A 192 1.96 -13.04 5.11
CA VAL A 192 2.62 -11.72 5.14
C VAL A 192 2.94 -11.27 3.72
N ALA A 193 2.46 -10.10 3.33
CA ALA A 193 2.84 -9.46 2.07
C ALA A 193 3.93 -8.40 2.32
N ASN A 194 4.98 -8.39 1.51
CA ASN A 194 6.03 -7.37 1.56
C ASN A 194 6.13 -6.64 0.22
N ALA A 195 6.17 -5.31 0.23
CA ALA A 195 6.26 -4.48 -0.97
C ALA A 195 7.47 -3.55 -0.89
N PHE A 196 8.13 -3.34 -2.04
CA PHE A 196 9.36 -2.55 -2.13
C PHE A 196 9.21 -1.42 -3.14
N TYR A 197 9.35 -0.18 -2.67
CA TYR A 197 9.33 1.02 -3.51
C TYR A 197 10.71 1.68 -3.53
N ALA A 198 11.21 2.05 -4.72
CA ALA A 198 12.38 2.93 -4.79
C ALA A 198 12.04 4.34 -4.31
N THR A 199 10.89 4.85 -4.72
CA THR A 199 10.36 6.15 -4.30
C THR A 199 8.85 6.05 -4.10
N GLN A 200 8.29 6.84 -3.19
CA GLN A 200 6.85 6.92 -2.97
C GLN A 200 6.41 8.37 -2.84
N TYR A 201 5.38 8.73 -3.59
CA TYR A 201 4.66 9.99 -3.46
C TYR A 201 3.61 9.85 -2.36
N VAL A 202 3.84 10.56 -1.25
CA VAL A 202 3.07 10.41 -0.01
C VAL A 202 1.68 10.99 -0.14
N PHE A 203 1.51 12.13 -0.82
CA PHE A 203 0.20 12.77 -0.96
C PHE A 203 -0.58 12.20 -2.14
N ASP A 204 -0.01 12.19 -3.36
CA ASP A 204 -0.79 11.81 -4.55
C ASP A 204 -1.10 10.30 -4.60
N LYS A 205 -0.26 9.44 -4.01
CA LYS A 205 -0.26 8.00 -4.31
C LYS A 205 -0.24 7.05 -3.11
N ALA A 206 0.42 7.39 -2.00
CA ALA A 206 0.74 6.40 -0.96
C ALA A 206 -0.49 5.73 -0.37
N TYR A 207 -1.53 6.50 -0.03
CA TYR A 207 -2.76 5.93 0.52
C TYR A 207 -3.36 4.89 -0.42
N GLY A 208 -3.57 5.25 -1.69
CA GLY A 208 -4.14 4.35 -2.69
C GLY A 208 -3.23 3.16 -3.00
N ASN A 209 -1.91 3.37 -3.03
CA ASN A 209 -0.95 2.28 -3.21
C ASN A 209 -1.04 1.26 -2.07
N TYR A 210 -1.05 1.72 -0.81
CA TYR A 210 -1.13 0.84 0.34
C TYR A 210 -2.48 0.11 0.41
N LEU A 211 -3.58 0.77 0.04
CA LEU A 211 -4.88 0.13 -0.12
C LEU A 211 -4.87 -0.94 -1.22
N GLY A 212 -4.26 -0.65 -2.37
CA GLY A 212 -4.12 -1.59 -3.47
C GLY A 212 -3.27 -2.81 -3.09
N LEU A 213 -2.19 -2.61 -2.33
CA LEU A 213 -1.35 -3.68 -1.80
C LEU A 213 -2.06 -4.52 -0.75
N ALA A 214 -2.85 -3.90 0.13
CA ALA A 214 -3.69 -4.64 1.08
C ALA A 214 -4.69 -5.54 0.36
N ARG A 215 -5.35 -5.03 -0.70
CA ARG A 215 -6.27 -5.80 -1.53
C ARG A 215 -5.57 -6.92 -2.32
N LEU A 216 -4.39 -6.66 -2.87
CA LEU A 216 -3.56 -7.70 -3.50
C LEU A 216 -3.19 -8.80 -2.50
N GLY A 217 -2.76 -8.41 -1.29
CA GLY A 217 -2.46 -9.33 -0.20
C GLY A 217 -3.69 -10.17 0.18
N ALA A 218 -4.86 -9.55 0.28
CA ALA A 218 -6.11 -10.24 0.60
C ALA A 218 -6.51 -11.24 -0.48
N PHE A 219 -6.34 -10.88 -1.76
CA PHE A 219 -6.55 -11.81 -2.88
C PHE A 219 -5.60 -13.01 -2.79
N MET A 220 -4.30 -12.79 -2.61
CA MET A 220 -3.35 -13.90 -2.49
C MET A 220 -3.64 -14.76 -1.27
N ALA A 221 -3.97 -14.16 -0.14
CA ALA A 221 -4.35 -14.86 1.08
C ALA A 221 -5.60 -15.73 0.86
N HIS A 222 -6.64 -15.19 0.22
CA HIS A 222 -7.83 -15.93 -0.18
C HIS A 222 -7.50 -17.14 -1.05
N GLU A 223 -6.75 -16.94 -2.14
CA GLU A 223 -6.39 -18.01 -3.07
C GLU A 223 -5.46 -19.07 -2.46
N MET A 224 -4.68 -18.69 -1.45
CA MET A 224 -3.79 -19.59 -0.70
C MET A 224 -4.48 -20.20 0.53
N GLN A 225 -5.74 -19.86 0.81
CA GLN A 225 -6.51 -20.30 1.99
C GLN A 225 -5.82 -19.94 3.32
N LEU A 226 -5.20 -18.76 3.39
CA LEU A 226 -4.56 -18.21 4.56
C LEU A 226 -5.23 -16.89 4.96
N PRO A 227 -5.25 -16.52 6.25
CA PRO A 227 -5.61 -15.16 6.64
C PRO A 227 -4.48 -14.19 6.26
N LEU A 228 -4.80 -12.99 5.80
CA LEU A 228 -3.80 -11.93 5.65
C LEU A 228 -3.49 -11.33 7.02
N VAL A 229 -2.26 -11.48 7.50
CA VAL A 229 -1.89 -11.04 8.86
C VAL A 229 -1.05 -9.77 8.88
N ARG A 230 -0.31 -9.48 7.80
CA ARG A 230 0.56 -8.31 7.74
C ARG A 230 0.82 -7.85 6.31
N LEU A 231 0.88 -6.54 6.13
CA LEU A 231 1.48 -5.89 4.97
C LEU A 231 2.67 -5.04 5.42
N ASN A 232 3.86 -5.31 4.89
CA ASN A 232 5.03 -4.47 5.05
C ASN A 232 5.31 -3.70 3.76
N VAL A 233 5.63 -2.42 3.87
CA VAL A 233 6.01 -1.58 2.74
C VAL A 233 7.31 -0.87 3.06
N THR A 234 8.37 -1.26 2.36
CA THR A 234 9.69 -0.63 2.45
C THR A 234 9.84 0.36 1.31
N VAL A 235 10.20 1.60 1.64
CA VAL A 235 10.36 2.68 0.67
C VAL A 235 11.75 3.27 0.82
N GLY A 236 12.49 3.32 -0.29
CA GLY A 236 13.78 4.01 -0.36
C GLY A 236 13.64 5.48 0.00
N VAL A 237 12.82 6.23 -0.76
CA VAL A 237 12.53 7.64 -0.46
C VAL A 237 11.03 7.96 -0.53
N ALA A 238 10.43 8.28 0.61
CA ALA A 238 9.04 8.75 0.71
C ALA A 238 8.98 10.28 0.66
N LYS A 239 8.46 10.85 -0.42
CA LYS A 239 8.47 12.30 -0.69
C LYS A 239 7.10 12.91 -0.50
N LEU A 240 7.05 14.06 0.16
CA LEU A 240 5.87 14.93 0.11
C LEU A 240 5.81 15.59 -1.26
N ASP A 241 4.80 15.21 -2.02
CA ASP A 241 4.53 15.66 -3.39
C ASP A 241 3.17 16.35 -3.47
N GLY A 242 2.85 16.95 -4.62
CA GLY A 242 1.51 17.44 -4.95
C GLY A 242 0.97 18.64 -4.14
N VAL A 243 1.53 18.93 -2.97
CA VAL A 243 1.09 20.00 -2.06
C VAL A 243 2.26 20.79 -1.49
N LYS A 244 1.99 22.03 -1.09
CA LYS A 244 2.95 22.88 -0.37
C LYS A 244 2.51 22.96 1.09
N LYS A 245 3.44 22.88 2.04
CA LYS A 245 3.11 22.87 3.48
C LYS A 245 2.34 24.11 3.94
N LYS A 246 2.60 25.27 3.32
CA LYS A 246 1.93 26.56 3.60
C LYS A 246 0.57 26.72 2.94
N ASP A 247 0.05 25.68 2.30
CA ASP A 247 -1.23 25.73 1.60
C ASP A 247 -2.38 25.63 2.62
N ALA A 248 -3.03 26.77 2.88
CA ALA A 248 -4.13 26.86 3.85
C ALA A 248 -5.32 25.93 3.51
N SER A 249 -5.48 25.53 2.23
CA SER A 249 -6.53 24.57 1.88
C SER A 249 -6.33 23.20 2.54
N LEU A 250 -5.13 22.87 3.02
CA LEU A 250 -4.85 21.62 3.72
C LEU A 250 -5.45 21.56 5.13
N GLU A 251 -5.78 22.70 5.74
CA GLU A 251 -6.20 22.77 7.15
C GLU A 251 -7.29 21.75 7.55
N PRO A 252 -8.39 21.57 6.79
CA PRO A 252 -9.40 20.58 7.15
C PRO A 252 -8.87 19.13 7.09
N MET A 253 -7.97 18.85 6.15
CA MET A 253 -7.33 17.54 6.05
C MET A 253 -6.39 17.34 7.24
N ILE A 254 -5.51 18.30 7.53
CA ILE A 254 -4.58 18.23 8.66
C ILE A 254 -5.31 18.04 9.99
N ALA A 255 -6.44 18.72 10.19
CA ALA A 255 -7.29 18.53 11.37
C ALA A 255 -7.79 17.08 11.49
N ALA A 256 -8.31 16.49 10.41
CA ALA A 256 -8.72 15.10 10.38
C ALA A 256 -7.55 14.11 10.64
N LEU A 257 -6.36 14.40 10.09
CA LEU A 257 -5.17 13.57 10.33
C LEU A 257 -4.76 13.62 11.80
N ARG A 258 -4.73 14.81 12.40
CA ARG A 258 -4.37 15.01 13.81
C ARG A 258 -5.36 14.32 14.73
N ALA A 259 -6.65 14.41 14.45
CA ALA A 259 -7.69 13.69 15.19
C ALA A 259 -7.49 12.16 15.10
N ALA A 260 -7.14 11.64 13.92
CA ALA A 260 -6.94 10.21 13.71
C ALA A 260 -5.70 9.63 14.42
N VAL A 261 -4.65 10.44 14.63
CA VAL A 261 -3.42 10.01 15.32
C VAL A 261 -3.42 10.35 16.81
N ALA A 262 -4.38 11.15 17.29
CA ALA A 262 -4.49 11.49 18.70
C ALA A 262 -4.66 10.22 19.55
N PRO A 263 -4.07 10.15 20.75
CA PRO A 263 -4.30 9.05 21.67
C PRO A 263 -5.80 8.93 21.96
N SER A 264 -6.35 7.72 21.90
CA SER A 264 -7.70 7.48 22.40
C SER A 264 -7.69 7.72 23.91
N ILE A 265 -8.31 8.80 24.37
CA ILE A 265 -8.59 8.99 25.79
C ILE A 265 -9.67 7.96 26.13
N VAL A 266 -9.26 6.82 26.65
CA VAL A 266 -10.18 5.92 27.36
C VAL A 266 -10.46 6.61 28.70
N PRO A 267 -11.71 7.00 29.02
CA PRO A 267 -12.04 7.47 30.36
C PRO A 267 -11.67 6.36 31.35
N GLY A 268 -10.87 6.71 32.35
CA GLY A 268 -10.21 5.77 33.25
C GLY A 268 -11.17 4.73 33.84
N ILE A 269 -10.71 3.48 33.80
CA ILE A 269 -11.16 2.46 34.75
C ILE A 269 -10.83 3.03 36.13
N GLY A 270 -11.87 3.20 36.97
CA GLY A 270 -11.77 3.84 38.28
C GLY A 270 -10.66 3.24 39.14
N GLU A 271 -10.10 4.10 39.99
CA GLU A 271 -9.14 3.73 41.04
C GLU A 271 -9.61 2.49 41.82
N PRO A 272 -8.69 1.60 42.22
CA PRO A 272 -9.05 0.49 43.09
C PRO A 272 -9.47 1.05 44.45
N VAL A 273 -10.69 0.71 44.85
CA VAL A 273 -11.20 0.86 46.21
C VAL A 273 -10.18 0.30 47.19
N GLY A 274 -9.69 1.15 48.09
CA GLY A 274 -8.82 0.76 49.18
C GLY A 274 -9.46 -0.33 50.02
N LEU A 275 -8.77 -1.47 50.15
CA LEU A 275 -9.06 -2.49 51.14
C LEU A 275 -8.63 -1.95 52.52
N ALA A 276 -9.53 -1.24 53.17
CA ALA A 276 -9.55 -1.16 54.62
C ALA A 276 -10.08 -2.49 55.16
N GLY A 277 -9.25 -3.22 55.90
CA GLY A 277 -9.61 -4.51 56.46
C GLY A 277 -8.54 -5.02 57.41
N GLY A 278 -8.28 -4.25 58.47
CA GLY A 278 -7.59 -4.78 59.64
C GLY A 278 -8.50 -5.78 60.35
N VAL A 279 -7.98 -6.96 60.64
CA VAL A 279 -8.47 -7.82 61.72
C VAL A 279 -7.26 -8.38 62.45
N SER A 280 -7.08 -7.91 63.68
CA SER A 280 -6.33 -8.60 64.72
C SER A 280 -7.26 -9.58 65.40
N VAL A 281 -6.91 -10.87 65.42
CA VAL A 281 -6.90 -11.76 66.59
C VAL A 281 -5.79 -12.77 66.36
#